data_AF-A0A8F9TV95-F1
#
_entry.id   AF-A0A8F9TV95-F1
#
_cell.length_a   1.000
_cell.length_b   1.000
_cell.length_c   1.000
_cell.angle_alpha   90.00
_cell.angle_beta   90.00
_cell.angle_gamma   90.00
#
_symmetry.space_group_name_H-M   'P 1'
#
loop_
_entity.id
_entity.type
_entity.pdbx_description
1 polymer ?
#
loop_
_entity_poly.entity_id
_entity_poly.type
_entity_poly.pdbx_seq_one_letter_code
_entity_poly.pdbx_strand_id
1 'polypeptide(L)' 'MFDFSTAVIVYCVLVAVVFLGLWFYYDRRDHARFEGARRKTTFHCIRCDQLYPAPAGTELARCPQCGHENSRLRF' A
#
# COMPACT_ATOMS: atom_id res chain seq x y z
N MET A 1 -0.49 32.39 38.09
CA MET A 1 -1.74 31.59 38.13
C MET A 1 -1.98 31.11 36.72
N PHE A 2 -1.99 29.79 36.47
CA PHE A 2 -2.35 29.28 35.16
C PHE A 2 -3.84 29.55 34.97
N ASP A 3 -4.19 30.34 33.95
CA ASP A 3 -5.57 30.60 33.59
C ASP A 3 -6.23 29.31 33.08
N PHE A 4 -7.47 29.06 33.50
CA PHE A 4 -8.22 27.87 33.08
C PHE A 4 -8.33 27.79 31.56
N SER A 5 -8.48 28.92 30.88
CA SER A 5 -8.54 29.00 29.42
C SER A 5 -7.23 28.55 28.79
N THR A 6 -6.09 28.98 29.35
CA THR A 6 -4.77 28.55 28.88
C THR A 6 -4.58 27.05 29.03
N ALA A 7 -5.01 26.46 30.15
CA ALA A 7 -4.94 25.02 30.36
C ALA A 7 -5.80 24.25 29.34
N VAL A 8 -7.01 24.72 29.05
CA VAL A 8 -7.90 24.12 28.05
C VAL A 8 -7.29 24.20 26.65
N ILE A 9 -6.72 25.34 26.27
CA ILE A 9 -6.07 25.52 24.96
C ILE A 9 -4.90 24.54 24.81
N VAL A 10 -4.02 24.45 25.82
CA VAL A 10 -2.89 23.52 25.80
C VAL A 10 -3.35 22.07 25.68
N TYR A 11 -4.41 21.69 26.42
CA TYR A 11 -4.98 20.35 26.34
C TYR A 11 -5.52 20.04 24.94
N CYS A 12 -6.32 20.94 24.36
CA CYS A 12 -6.87 20.76 23.02
C CYS A 12 -5.77 20.63 21.95
N VAL A 13 -4.71 21.44 22.04
CA VAL A 13 -3.55 21.35 21.14
C VAL A 13 -2.84 20.02 21.31
N LEU A 14 -2.61 19.57 22.55
CA LEU A 14 -2.00 18.26 22.81
C LEU A 14 -2.81 17.11 22.21
N VAL A 15 -4.13 17.12 22.41
CA VAL A 15 -5.02 16.10 21.83
C VAL A 15 -4.94 16.12 20.31
N ALA A 16 -4.99 17.30 19.68
CA ALA A 16 -4.90 17.45 18.24
C ALA A 16 -3.55 16.93 17.70
N VAL A 17 -2.43 17.27 18.35
CA VAL A 17 -1.09 16.80 17.98
C VAL A 17 -0.98 15.28 18.10
N VAL A 18 -1.50 14.71 19.18
CA VAL A 18 -1.50 13.25 19.36
C VAL A 18 -2.34 12.58 18.28
N PHE A 19 -3.55 13.06 18.02
CA PHE A 19 -4.42 12.49 16.98
C PHE A 19 -3.81 12.57 15.59
N LEU A 20 -3.32 13.74 15.19
CA LEU A 20 -2.71 13.95 13.88
C LEU A 20 -1.40 13.17 13.74
N GLY A 21 -0.58 13.14 14.79
CA GLY A 21 0.66 12.36 14.79
C GLY A 21 0.40 10.87 14.66
N LEU A 22 -0.59 10.35 15.39
CA LEU A 22 -0.98 8.94 15.33
C LEU A 22 -1.55 8.59 13.94
N TRP A 23 -2.43 9.43 13.42
CA TRP A 23 -2.98 9.26 12.08
C TRP A 23 -1.87 9.25 11.03
N PHE A 24 -1.00 10.25 11.01
CA PHE A 24 0.10 10.32 10.05
C PHE A 24 1.06 9.13 10.17
N TYR A 25 1.35 8.69 11.39
CA TYR A 25 2.16 7.49 11.63
C TYR A 25 1.53 6.24 11.01
N TYR A 26 0.24 6.01 11.28
CA TYR A 26 -0.47 4.84 10.75
C TYR A 26 -0.70 4.92 9.25
N ASP A 27 -1.04 6.09 8.73
CA ASP A 27 -1.23 6.34 7.29
C ASP A 27 0.05 6.00 6.51
N ARG A 28 1.21 6.49 6.95
CA ARG A 28 2.50 6.12 6.35
C ARG A 28 2.83 4.65 6.48
N ARG A 29 2.57 4.06 7.64
CA ARG A 29 2.85 2.64 7.91
C ARG A 29 1.98 1.72 7.05
N ASP A 30 0.71 2.05 6.90
CA ASP A 30 -0.22 1.27 6.09
C ASP A 30 0.00 1.51 4.60
N HIS A 31 0.31 2.73 4.17
CA HIS A 31 0.71 2.98 2.78
C HIS A 31 1.84 2.08 2.32
N ALA A 32 2.86 1.87 3.17
CA ALA A 32 3.97 0.96 2.86
C ALA A 32 3.53 -0.51 2.70
N ARG A 33 2.52 -0.97 3.44
CA ARG A 33 1.98 -2.34 3.32
C ARG A 33 1.03 -2.51 2.14
N PHE A 34 0.16 -1.54 1.90
CA PHE A 34 -0.86 -1.62 0.85
C PHE A 34 -0.29 -1.36 -0.55
N GLU A 35 0.74 -0.53 -0.72
CA GLU A 35 1.40 -0.39 -2.03
C GLU A 35 2.07 -1.68 -2.50
N GLY A 36 2.68 -2.44 -1.58
CA GLY A 36 3.26 -3.75 -1.90
C GLY A 36 2.21 -4.80 -2.31
N ALA A 37 1.03 -4.77 -1.70
CA ALA A 37 -0.06 -5.70 -2.02
C ALA A 37 -0.85 -5.33 -3.28
N ARG A 38 -0.85 -4.04 -3.67
CA ARG A 38 -1.66 -3.51 -4.78
C ARG A 38 -0.92 -3.37 -6.10
N ARG A 39 0.43 -3.31 -6.08
CA ARG A 39 1.24 -3.47 -7.30
C ARG A 39 1.23 -4.95 -7.68
N LYS A 40 0.13 -5.40 -8.29
CA LYS A 40 0.06 -6.69 -8.97
C LYS A 40 0.29 -6.40 -10.45
N THR A 41 1.36 -6.94 -11.02
CA THR A 41 1.53 -6.92 -12.47
C THR A 41 0.66 -8.01 -13.04
N THR A 42 -0.30 -7.63 -13.86
CA THR A 42 -1.14 -8.59 -14.58
C THR A 42 -0.32 -9.17 -15.73
N PHE A 43 -0.21 -10.49 -15.75
CA PHE A 43 0.40 -11.24 -16.86
C PHE A 43 -0.70 -11.82 -17.73
N HIS A 44 -0.43 -11.88 -19.02
CA HIS A 44 -1.26 -12.55 -20.00
C HIS A 44 -0.47 -13.73 -20.58
N CYS A 45 -1.07 -14.90 -20.63
CA CYS A 45 -0.40 -16.08 -21.16
C CYS A 45 -0.62 -16.24 -22.65
N ILE A 46 0.45 -16.26 -23.45
CA ILE A 46 0.39 -16.44 -24.91
C ILE A 46 -0.15 -17.81 -25.37
N ARG A 47 -0.19 -18.80 -24.46
CA ARG A 47 -0.54 -20.19 -24.79
C ARG A 47 -1.99 -20.55 -24.46
N CYS A 48 -2.54 -19.96 -23.41
CA CYS A 48 -3.89 -20.27 -22.91
C CYS A 48 -4.78 -19.03 -22.76
N ASP A 49 -4.29 -17.85 -23.18
CA ASP A 49 -4.95 -16.55 -23.11
C ASP A 49 -5.30 -16.07 -21.68
N GLN A 50 -4.97 -16.87 -20.66
CA GLN A 50 -5.33 -16.59 -19.29
C GLN A 50 -4.62 -15.35 -18.75
N LEU A 51 -5.40 -14.41 -18.18
CA LEU A 51 -4.87 -13.32 -17.37
C LEU A 51 -4.74 -13.74 -15.91
N TYR A 52 -3.61 -13.41 -15.29
CA TYR A 52 -3.37 -13.72 -13.88
C TYR A 52 -2.48 -12.65 -13.21
N PRO A 53 -2.70 -12.38 -11.92
CA PRO A 53 -1.86 -11.46 -11.17
C PRO A 53 -0.58 -12.14 -10.70
N ALA A 54 0.56 -11.45 -10.84
CA ALA A 54 1.82 -11.83 -10.19
C ALA A 54 2.34 -10.66 -9.32
N PRO A 55 3.22 -10.93 -8.34
CA PRO A 55 3.84 -9.88 -7.53
C PRO A 55 4.56 -8.86 -8.42
N ALA A 56 4.40 -7.55 -8.16
CA ALA A 56 5.15 -6.57 -8.94
C ALA A 56 6.66 -6.76 -8.82
N GLY A 57 7.35 -6.56 -9.96
CA GLY A 57 8.78 -6.77 -10.08
C GLY A 57 9.16 -8.15 -10.59
N THR A 58 8.22 -9.09 -10.73
CA THR A 58 8.51 -10.33 -11.46
C THR A 58 8.67 -10.02 -12.94
N GLU A 59 9.80 -10.37 -13.54
CA GLU A 59 10.03 -10.27 -14.98
C GLU A 59 9.52 -11.50 -15.74
N LEU A 60 9.45 -12.64 -15.06
CA LEU A 60 9.00 -13.93 -15.53
C LEU A 60 7.95 -14.48 -14.55
N ALA A 61 6.80 -14.90 -15.07
CA ALA A 61 5.77 -15.54 -14.26
C ALA A 61 5.25 -16.81 -14.95
N ARG A 62 5.10 -17.88 -14.17
CA ARG A 62 4.57 -19.15 -14.67
C ARG A 62 3.04 -19.13 -14.61
N CYS A 63 2.40 -19.45 -15.74
CA CYS A 63 0.95 -19.53 -15.81
C CYS A 63 0.44 -20.67 -14.91
N PRO A 64 -0.56 -20.41 -14.03
CA PRO A 64 -1.12 -21.44 -13.17
C PRO A 64 -1.93 -22.52 -13.92
N GLN A 65 -2.35 -22.24 -15.16
CA GLN A 65 -3.22 -23.13 -15.93
C GLN A 65 -2.42 -24.06 -16.85
N CYS A 66 -1.41 -23.54 -17.57
CA CYS A 66 -0.64 -24.32 -18.56
C CYS A 66 0.84 -24.51 -18.21
N GLY A 67 1.32 -23.92 -17.12
CA GLY A 67 2.73 -24.02 -16.69
C GLY A 67 3.73 -23.28 -17.57
N HIS A 68 3.28 -22.53 -18.58
CA HIS A 68 4.16 -21.76 -19.46
C HIS A 68 4.73 -20.51 -18.76
N GLU A 69 6.01 -20.24 -18.97
CA GLU A 69 6.72 -19.08 -18.42
C GLU A 69 6.53 -17.88 -19.35
N ASN A 70 5.82 -16.86 -18.89
CA ASN A 70 5.54 -15.67 -19.68
C ASN A 70 6.43 -14.53 -19.18
N SER A 71 7.08 -13.84 -20.12
CA SER A 71 7.79 -12.60 -19.83
C SER A 71 6.82 -11.44 -19.67
N ARG A 72 7.24 -10.43 -18.89
CA ARG A 72 6.45 -9.23 -18.69
C ARG A 72 6.31 -8.47 -20.02
N LEU A 73 5.06 -8.19 -20.43
CA LEU A 73 4.77 -7.31 -21.56
C LEU A 73 5.30 -5.90 -21.25
N ARG A 74 6.26 -5.43 -22.05
CA ARG A 74 6.72 -4.04 -22.09
C ARG A 74 6.04 -3.40 -23.30
N PHE A 75 5.14 -2.45 -23.05
CA PHE A 75 4.56 -1.59 -24.08
C PHE A 75 5.45 -0.36 -24.29
#